data_AF-A0A2H5XFS0-F1
#
_entry.id   AF-A0A2H5XFS0-F1
#
_cell.length_a   1.000
_cell.length_b   1.000
_cell.length_c   1.000
_cell.angle_alpha   90.00
_cell.angle_beta   90.00
_cell.angle_gamma   90.00
#
_symmetry.space_group_name_H-M   'P 1'
#
loop_
_entity.id
_entity.type
_entity.pdbx_description
1 polymer ?
#
loop_
_entity_poly.entity_id
_entity_poly.type
_entity_poly.pdbx_seq_one_letter_code
_entity_poly.pdbx_strand_id
1 'polypeptide(L)'
;MEPLAWFATTPAGERLGKWAAQMVRQELTPLPLWFAPLEPLRWIVALVGDAPHAKITGTIFATVALAIGLLVLWRCQRSWGLRLALAVLAANNALLTLAGAQVAVMWLTTIVPFGTRWVAPEGAPFVLANFHAHSHFSAGGVLSPAQLVLWHRHKGYRIVAVTDSNTVRGSLQASAFVHRWRGGVVVVPGEEFRGRTHLLLLGVRQDFAPHRFSVPEVIRAAKGAGGLVIAAHAWTGRYAYDDLRAWGVDGFEIVNSGAIADKRLQRLCRKHQLIALGSLDFRSGNMPRVATVLPAWATTPPKVLQALRRRHCAVLYDPHAVRTGYRWLASRFEVIADLWATGQTTSLCGFGLWGLVGWWLWRRRPRRSTHIKVTPAQWWATTVLQGVLCFAVAALGIWAMASNFKSGWFPPLSWVAGAWAIVCPVNWWLWTKTMRWELHTAAMR
;
A
#
# COMPACT_ATOMS: atom_id res chain seq x y z
N MET A 1 8.82 -1.62 26.42
CA MET A 1 8.06 -0.90 25.38
C MET A 1 8.05 0.55 25.80
N GLU A 2 8.59 1.43 24.97
CA GLU A 2 8.59 2.86 25.23
C GLU A 2 7.17 3.44 25.18
N PRO A 3 6.88 4.51 25.92
CA PRO A 3 5.54 5.07 26.00
C PRO A 3 5.11 5.67 24.65
N LEU A 4 3.87 5.38 24.26
CA LEU A 4 3.25 6.03 23.10
C LEU A 4 3.09 7.53 23.36
N ALA A 5 3.26 8.33 22.31
CA ALA A 5 3.04 9.76 22.36
C ALA A 5 1.61 10.10 21.93
N TRP A 6 1.11 11.26 22.37
CA TRP A 6 -0.17 11.77 21.93
C TRP A 6 -0.15 13.26 21.59
N PHE A 7 -1.15 13.70 20.85
CA PHE A 7 -1.41 15.11 20.56
C PHE A 7 -2.91 15.39 20.62
N ALA A 8 -3.30 16.44 21.34
CA ALA A 8 -4.67 16.92 21.37
C ALA A 8 -4.72 18.46 21.35
N THR A 9 -5.92 18.98 21.09
CA THR A 9 -6.19 20.42 20.96
C THR A 9 -7.14 20.95 22.04
N THR A 10 -7.72 20.07 22.86
CA THR A 10 -8.65 20.42 23.95
C THR A 10 -8.34 19.64 25.23
N PRO A 11 -8.75 20.12 26.42
CA PRO A 11 -8.57 19.37 27.67
C PRO A 11 -9.25 17.99 27.67
N ALA A 12 -10.39 17.84 26.98
CA ALA A 12 -11.06 16.55 26.85
C ALA A 12 -10.26 15.58 25.96
N GLY A 13 -9.70 16.08 24.86
CA GLY A 13 -8.77 15.33 24.02
C GLY A 13 -7.50 14.95 24.77
N GLU A 14 -6.90 15.87 25.54
CA GLU A 14 -5.70 15.59 26.34
C GLU A 14 -5.93 14.44 27.34
N ARG A 15 -7.10 14.39 27.99
CA ARG A 15 -7.46 13.26 28.87
C ARG A 15 -7.55 11.94 28.10
N LEU A 16 -8.21 11.92 26.94
CA LEU A 16 -8.30 10.72 26.10
C LEU A 16 -6.92 10.25 25.64
N GLY A 17 -6.08 11.17 25.15
CA GLY A 17 -4.73 10.88 24.67
C GLY A 17 -3.86 10.31 25.79
N LYS A 18 -3.92 10.90 26.99
CA LYS A 18 -3.20 10.41 28.16
C LYS A 18 -3.64 9.00 28.56
N TRP A 19 -4.95 8.73 28.64
CA TRP A 19 -5.46 7.38 28.93
C TRP A 19 -5.00 6.38 27.88
N ALA A 20 -5.12 6.72 26.59
CA ALA A 20 -4.72 5.84 25.52
C ALA A 20 -3.21 5.55 25.54
N ALA A 21 -2.37 6.56 25.74
CA ALA A 21 -0.92 6.40 25.83
C ALA A 21 -0.48 5.52 27.01
N GLN A 22 -1.24 5.53 28.11
CA GLN A 22 -0.97 4.70 29.30
C GLN A 22 -1.50 3.27 29.18
N MET A 23 -2.61 3.07 28.47
CA MET A 23 -3.36 1.81 28.47
C MET A 23 -3.14 0.98 27.21
N VAL A 24 -2.92 1.61 26.05
CA VAL A 24 -2.77 0.92 24.76
C VAL A 24 -1.38 0.33 24.65
N ARG A 25 -1.31 -0.89 24.13
CA ARG A 25 -0.06 -1.58 23.77
C ARG A 25 -0.06 -1.95 22.29
N GLN A 26 1.12 -2.12 21.73
CA GLN A 26 1.29 -2.72 20.42
C GLN A 26 1.79 -4.15 20.58
N GLU A 27 1.08 -5.09 19.98
CA GLU A 27 1.51 -6.49 19.88
C GLU A 27 2.06 -6.76 18.49
N LEU A 28 3.23 -7.39 18.41
CA LEU A 28 3.86 -7.81 17.17
C LEU A 28 3.65 -9.31 16.95
N THR A 29 3.02 -9.66 15.83
CA THR A 29 2.91 -11.05 15.37
C THR A 29 3.95 -11.29 14.26
N PRO A 30 4.84 -12.29 14.39
CA PRO A 30 5.83 -12.59 13.36
C PRO A 30 5.16 -13.19 12.10
N LEU A 31 5.87 -13.14 10.98
CA LEU A 31 5.47 -13.78 9.73
C LEU A 31 5.43 -15.30 9.91
N PRO A 32 4.40 -15.99 9.38
CA PRO A 32 4.32 -17.43 9.45
C PRO A 32 5.41 -18.08 8.58
N LEU A 33 5.96 -19.21 9.03
CA LEU A 33 7.09 -19.90 8.38
C LEU A 33 6.82 -20.31 6.92
N TRP A 34 5.57 -20.62 6.55
CA TRP A 34 5.23 -20.96 5.17
C TRP A 34 5.47 -19.79 4.20
N PHE A 35 5.61 -18.56 4.71
CA PHE A 35 5.94 -17.37 3.91
C PHE A 35 7.42 -17.32 3.52
N ALA A 36 8.29 -18.15 4.11
CA ALA A 36 9.74 -18.13 3.89
C ALA A 36 10.16 -18.10 2.40
N PRO A 37 9.57 -18.89 1.47
CA PRO A 37 9.94 -18.83 0.06
C PRO A 37 9.71 -17.46 -0.61
N LEU A 38 8.87 -16.59 -0.03
CA LEU A 38 8.55 -15.27 -0.57
C LEU A 38 9.39 -14.15 0.05
N GLU A 39 10.20 -14.43 1.07
CA GLU A 39 10.97 -13.42 1.79
C GLU A 39 11.93 -12.61 0.91
N PRO A 40 12.77 -13.21 0.05
CA PRO A 40 13.63 -12.41 -0.82
C PRO A 40 12.84 -11.42 -1.69
N LEU A 41 11.66 -11.83 -2.17
CA LEU A 41 10.79 -10.98 -2.97
C LEU A 41 10.17 -9.87 -2.12
N ARG A 42 9.74 -10.17 -0.89
CA ARG A 42 9.26 -9.17 0.08
C ARG A 42 10.32 -8.12 0.38
N TRP A 43 11.57 -8.54 0.62
CA TRP A 43 12.69 -7.63 0.88
C TRP A 43 12.97 -6.72 -0.32
N ILE A 44 13.06 -7.27 -1.53
CA ILE A 44 13.26 -6.48 -2.76
C ILE A 44 12.14 -5.44 -2.93
N VAL A 45 10.88 -5.89 -2.85
CA VAL A 45 9.72 -5.01 -3.03
C VAL A 45 9.66 -3.95 -1.93
N ALA A 46 9.92 -4.29 -0.67
CA ALA A 46 9.88 -3.34 0.43
C ALA A 46 10.99 -2.29 0.32
N LEU A 47 12.20 -2.67 -0.07
CA LEU A 47 13.33 -1.74 -0.21
C LEU A 47 13.14 -0.77 -1.37
N VAL A 48 12.57 -1.23 -2.49
CA VAL A 48 12.32 -0.41 -3.70
C VAL A 48 10.96 0.31 -3.67
N GLY A 49 10.04 -0.18 -2.84
CA GLY A 49 8.69 0.35 -2.64
C GLY A 49 8.68 1.68 -1.90
N ASP A 50 7.56 2.39 -2.01
CA ASP A 50 7.35 3.73 -1.43
C ASP A 50 8.40 4.76 -1.84
N ALA A 51 9.02 4.61 -3.01
CA ALA A 51 9.78 5.71 -3.58
C ALA A 51 8.87 6.96 -3.67
N PRO A 52 9.39 8.18 -3.42
CA PRO A 52 8.58 9.38 -3.14
C PRO A 52 7.45 9.63 -4.16
N HIS A 53 7.63 9.13 -5.38
CA HIS A 53 6.57 8.95 -6.36
C HIS A 53 6.61 7.52 -6.93
N ALA A 54 5.43 6.95 -7.19
CA ALA A 54 5.27 5.67 -7.89
C ALA A 54 6.06 5.61 -9.22
N LYS A 55 6.30 6.77 -9.85
CA LYS A 55 7.17 6.93 -11.01
C LYS A 55 8.59 6.42 -10.77
N ILE A 56 9.16 6.64 -9.59
CA ILE A 56 10.55 6.24 -9.27
C ILE A 56 10.65 4.72 -9.18
N THR A 57 9.71 4.05 -8.51
CA THR A 57 9.65 2.58 -8.48
C THR A 57 9.50 2.02 -9.91
N GLY A 58 8.63 2.63 -10.72
CA GLY A 58 8.50 2.31 -12.14
C GLY A 58 9.80 2.49 -12.92
N THR A 59 10.54 3.57 -12.69
CA THR A 59 11.86 3.83 -13.31
C THR A 59 12.87 2.78 -12.88
N ILE A 60 12.93 2.39 -11.60
CA ILE A 60 13.86 1.35 -11.12
C ILE A 60 13.56 0.02 -11.84
N PHE A 61 12.29 -0.36 -11.92
CA PHE A 61 11.89 -1.59 -12.63
C PHE A 61 12.21 -1.51 -14.13
N ALA A 62 11.96 -0.38 -14.77
CA ALA A 62 12.28 -0.15 -16.17
C ALA A 62 13.79 -0.21 -16.43
N THR A 63 14.62 0.34 -15.54
CA THR A 63 16.08 0.28 -15.65
C THR A 63 16.60 -1.14 -15.51
N VAL A 64 16.10 -1.92 -14.55
CA VAL A 64 16.47 -3.33 -14.39
C VAL A 64 16.05 -4.14 -15.62
N ALA A 65 14.83 -3.92 -16.11
CA ALA A 65 14.32 -4.55 -17.32
C ALA A 65 15.17 -4.21 -18.55
N LEU A 66 15.53 -2.93 -18.72
CA LEU A 66 16.38 -2.47 -19.81
C LEU A 66 17.78 -3.09 -19.73
N ALA A 67 18.38 -3.15 -18.54
CA ALA A 67 19.68 -3.78 -18.36
C ALA A 67 19.67 -5.28 -18.73
N ILE A 68 18.59 -6.00 -18.39
CA ILE A 68 18.39 -7.39 -18.80
C ILE A 68 18.28 -7.49 -20.33
N GLY A 69 17.49 -6.60 -20.96
CA GLY A 69 17.37 -6.54 -22.41
C GLY A 69 18.71 -6.27 -23.10
N LEU A 70 19.48 -5.28 -22.63
CA LEU A 70 20.80 -4.94 -23.15
C LEU A 70 21.81 -6.08 -22.99
N LEU A 71 21.77 -6.79 -21.86
CA LEU A 71 22.61 -7.97 -21.64
C LEU A 71 22.30 -9.08 -22.65
N VAL A 72 21.02 -9.30 -22.95
CA VAL A 72 20.58 -10.27 -23.96
C VAL A 72 20.99 -9.82 -25.37
N LEU A 73 20.81 -8.54 -25.70
CA LEU A 73 21.23 -7.96 -26.97
C LEU A 73 22.73 -8.14 -27.21
N TRP A 74 23.55 -7.92 -26.17
CA TRP A 74 25.01 -8.03 -26.22
C TRP A 74 25.49 -9.49 -26.32
N ARG A 75 24.87 -10.42 -25.59
CA ARG A 75 25.31 -11.83 -25.57
C ARG A 75 24.74 -12.68 -26.69
N CYS A 76 23.60 -12.33 -27.26
CA CYS A 76 23.00 -13.09 -28.35
C CYS A 76 23.81 -12.92 -29.62
N GLN A 77 24.20 -14.03 -30.28
CA GLN A 77 25.08 -14.03 -31.46
C GLN A 77 24.33 -14.16 -32.80
N ARG A 78 23.02 -13.89 -32.83
CA ARG A 78 22.15 -14.09 -34.02
C ARG A 78 22.12 -12.92 -35.02
N SER A 79 21.19 -12.92 -35.97
CA SER A 79 20.92 -11.73 -36.79
C SER A 79 20.38 -10.60 -35.91
N TRP A 80 20.66 -9.36 -36.30
CA TRP A 80 20.26 -8.17 -35.55
C TRP A 80 18.77 -8.18 -35.16
N GLY A 81 17.89 -8.51 -36.11
CA GLY A 81 16.44 -8.56 -35.86
C GLY A 81 16.04 -9.56 -34.77
N LEU A 82 16.66 -10.74 -34.75
CA LEU A 82 16.37 -11.75 -33.73
C LEU A 82 16.97 -11.38 -32.36
N ARG A 83 18.17 -10.80 -32.34
CA ARG A 83 18.79 -10.28 -31.10
C ARG A 83 17.91 -9.22 -30.46
N LEU A 84 17.40 -8.28 -31.27
CA LEU A 84 16.52 -7.21 -30.82
C LEU A 84 15.19 -7.76 -30.28
N ALA A 85 14.55 -8.69 -31.00
CA ALA A 85 13.30 -9.31 -30.57
C ALA A 85 13.44 -10.02 -29.22
N LEU A 86 14.52 -10.79 -29.03
CA LEU A 86 14.81 -11.46 -27.76
C LEU A 86 15.11 -10.44 -26.65
N ALA A 87 15.91 -9.41 -26.92
CA ALA A 87 16.20 -8.36 -25.95
C ALA A 87 14.91 -7.67 -25.44
N VAL A 88 14.01 -7.33 -26.36
CA VAL A 88 12.71 -6.72 -26.03
C VAL A 88 11.84 -7.66 -25.20
N LEU A 89 11.77 -8.94 -25.58
CA LEU A 89 11.00 -9.94 -24.84
C LEU A 89 11.55 -10.14 -23.42
N ALA A 90 12.88 -10.17 -23.26
CA ALA A 90 13.54 -10.28 -21.96
C ALA A 90 13.23 -9.09 -21.05
N ALA A 91 13.34 -7.88 -21.60
CA ALA A 91 13.06 -6.65 -20.88
C ALA A 91 11.60 -6.59 -20.44
N ASN A 92 10.66 -6.88 -21.35
CA ASN A 92 9.24 -6.90 -21.03
C ASN A 92 8.91 -7.96 -19.97
N ASN A 93 9.45 -9.18 -20.09
CA ASN A 93 9.22 -10.22 -19.08
C ASN A 93 9.75 -9.80 -17.70
N ALA A 94 10.94 -9.20 -17.65
CA ALA A 94 11.52 -8.69 -16.41
C ALA A 94 10.64 -7.58 -15.78
N LEU A 95 10.21 -6.61 -16.58
CA LEU A 95 9.35 -5.51 -16.14
C LEU A 95 8.03 -6.03 -15.56
N LEU A 96 7.36 -6.95 -16.27
CA LEU A 96 6.09 -7.55 -15.86
C LEU A 96 6.24 -8.42 -14.60
N THR A 97 7.35 -9.14 -14.49
CA THR A 97 7.68 -9.88 -13.28
C THR A 97 7.82 -8.93 -12.09
N LEU A 98 8.62 -7.87 -12.21
CA LEU A 98 8.83 -6.92 -11.10
C LEU A 98 7.55 -6.17 -10.71
N ALA A 99 6.79 -5.68 -11.69
CA ALA A 99 5.55 -4.95 -11.45
C ALA A 99 4.48 -5.83 -10.79
N GLY A 100 4.27 -7.05 -11.30
CA GLY A 100 3.30 -7.96 -10.69
C GLY A 100 3.77 -8.52 -9.34
N ALA A 101 5.08 -8.72 -9.15
CA ALA A 101 5.65 -9.07 -7.85
C ALA A 101 5.34 -8.01 -6.81
N GLN A 102 5.49 -6.72 -7.16
CA GLN A 102 5.14 -5.63 -6.25
C GLN A 102 3.68 -5.70 -5.81
N VAL A 103 2.75 -5.84 -6.76
CA VAL A 103 1.31 -5.90 -6.45
C VAL A 103 0.97 -7.14 -5.62
N ALA A 104 1.51 -8.31 -6.00
CA ALA A 104 1.27 -9.57 -5.30
C ALA A 104 1.83 -9.54 -3.87
N VAL A 105 3.07 -9.07 -3.69
CA VAL A 105 3.67 -8.91 -2.36
C VAL A 105 2.88 -7.89 -1.56
N MET A 106 2.56 -6.71 -2.09
CA MET A 106 1.76 -5.72 -1.36
C MET A 106 0.44 -6.31 -0.86
N TRP A 107 -0.29 -7.03 -1.71
CA TRP A 107 -1.53 -7.68 -1.33
C TRP A 107 -1.31 -8.77 -0.26
N LEU A 108 -0.39 -9.71 -0.50
CA LEU A 108 -0.05 -10.79 0.44
C LEU A 108 0.40 -10.24 1.80
N THR A 109 1.28 -9.24 1.80
CA THR A 109 1.78 -8.59 3.01
C THR A 109 0.73 -7.75 3.73
N THR A 110 -0.47 -7.60 3.15
CA THR A 110 -1.61 -6.94 3.77
C THR A 110 -2.62 -7.95 4.31
N ILE A 111 -2.88 -9.04 3.56
CA ILE A 111 -3.90 -10.04 3.96
C ILE A 111 -3.39 -11.08 4.97
N VAL A 112 -2.09 -11.36 4.99
CA VAL A 112 -1.51 -12.30 5.97
C VAL A 112 -1.56 -11.65 7.36
N PRO A 113 -2.07 -12.33 8.40
CA PRO A 113 -2.25 -11.74 9.73
C PRO A 113 -0.93 -11.71 10.52
N PHE A 114 0.02 -10.89 10.08
CA PHE A 114 1.28 -10.61 10.80
C PHE A 114 1.44 -9.10 11.04
N GLY A 115 2.52 -8.71 11.70
CA GLY A 115 2.86 -7.32 11.98
C GLY A 115 2.25 -6.82 13.29
N THR A 116 2.10 -5.51 13.42
CA THR A 116 1.60 -4.92 14.67
C THR A 116 0.09 -4.83 14.70
N ARG A 117 -0.49 -4.85 15.90
CA ARG A 117 -1.88 -4.48 16.18
C ARG A 117 -1.97 -3.69 17.47
N TRP A 118 -2.97 -2.82 17.55
CA TRP A 118 -3.29 -2.11 18.78
C TRP A 118 -4.10 -3.01 19.72
N VAL A 119 -3.72 -3.04 20.99
CA VAL A 119 -4.47 -3.70 22.04
C VAL A 119 -4.79 -2.69 23.13
N ALA A 120 -6.08 -2.40 23.27
CA ALA A 120 -6.64 -1.62 24.37
C ALA A 120 -7.33 -2.58 25.35
N PRO A 121 -7.29 -2.31 26.66
CA PRO A 121 -7.97 -3.13 27.65
C PRO A 121 -9.48 -3.10 27.44
N GLU A 122 -10.16 -4.16 27.86
CA GLU A 122 -11.62 -4.21 27.87
C GLU A 122 -12.18 -3.11 28.79
N GLY A 123 -13.30 -2.50 28.40
CA GLY A 123 -13.90 -1.39 29.14
C GLY A 123 -13.14 -0.06 29.10
N ALA A 124 -12.09 0.07 28.26
CA ALA A 124 -11.40 1.35 28.09
C ALA A 124 -12.40 2.49 27.77
N PRO A 125 -12.22 3.69 28.35
CA PRO A 125 -13.13 4.83 28.14
C PRO A 125 -13.00 5.43 26.73
N PHE A 126 -12.24 4.79 25.84
CA PHE A 126 -11.92 5.23 24.51
C PHE A 126 -11.91 4.07 23.51
N VAL A 127 -11.93 4.41 22.23
CA VAL A 127 -11.76 3.51 21.09
C VAL A 127 -10.76 4.10 20.09
N LEU A 128 -10.11 3.23 19.33
CA LEU A 128 -9.15 3.62 18.30
C LEU A 128 -9.82 3.69 16.93
N ALA A 129 -9.44 4.71 16.17
CA ALA A 129 -10.01 5.06 14.88
C ALA A 129 -8.92 5.32 13.83
N ASN A 130 -9.23 5.00 12.58
CA ASN A 130 -8.45 5.46 11.42
C ASN A 130 -9.37 6.21 10.46
N PHE A 131 -9.07 7.46 10.12
CA PHE A 131 -9.94 8.31 9.30
C PHE A 131 -9.48 8.47 7.85
N HIS A 132 -8.39 7.82 7.47
CA HIS A 132 -7.83 7.91 6.13
C HIS A 132 -7.40 6.52 5.65
N ALA A 133 -8.20 5.94 4.76
CA ALA A 133 -7.98 4.61 4.22
C ALA A 133 -8.57 4.46 2.81
N HIS A 134 -7.86 3.70 1.99
CA HIS A 134 -8.09 3.53 0.55
C HIS A 134 -8.37 2.06 0.25
N SER A 135 -9.54 1.80 -0.32
CA SER A 135 -9.92 0.49 -0.84
C SER A 135 -9.46 0.34 -2.29
N HIS A 136 -9.83 -0.77 -2.93
CA HIS A 136 -9.56 -0.96 -4.36
C HIS A 136 -10.22 0.08 -5.28
N PHE A 137 -11.13 0.92 -4.78
CA PHE A 137 -11.75 2.01 -5.56
C PHE A 137 -10.82 3.20 -5.76
N SER A 138 -9.67 3.23 -5.11
CA SER A 138 -8.64 4.25 -5.30
C SER A 138 -7.33 3.65 -5.82
N ALA A 139 -6.41 4.52 -6.23
CA ALA A 139 -5.09 4.10 -6.70
C ALA A 139 -4.27 3.54 -5.52
N GLY A 140 -3.63 2.37 -5.73
CA GLY A 140 -2.77 1.73 -4.73
C GLY A 140 -3.48 0.97 -3.60
N GLY A 141 -4.80 1.16 -3.40
CA GLY A 141 -5.55 0.36 -2.42
C GLY A 141 -5.69 -1.11 -2.85
N VAL A 142 -5.26 -2.04 -1.99
CA VAL A 142 -5.18 -3.48 -2.34
C VAL A 142 -6.32 -4.33 -1.77
N LEU A 143 -7.16 -3.76 -0.89
CA LEU A 143 -8.25 -4.47 -0.24
C LEU A 143 -9.62 -4.02 -0.77
N SER A 144 -10.56 -4.95 -0.89
CA SER A 144 -11.98 -4.59 -1.03
C SER A 144 -12.48 -3.83 0.21
N PRO A 145 -13.58 -3.06 0.11
CA PRO A 145 -14.15 -2.36 1.27
C PRO A 145 -14.43 -3.26 2.48
N ALA A 146 -14.92 -4.49 2.25
CA ALA A 146 -15.16 -5.46 3.32
C ALA A 146 -13.86 -5.96 3.96
N GLN A 147 -12.87 -6.34 3.14
CA GLN A 147 -11.55 -6.76 3.63
C GLN A 147 -10.85 -5.64 4.41
N LEU A 148 -10.99 -4.39 3.94
CA LEU A 148 -10.41 -3.22 4.59
C LEU A 148 -11.00 -3.03 6.00
N VAL A 149 -12.31 -3.17 6.17
CA VAL A 149 -12.95 -3.13 7.50
C VAL A 149 -12.43 -4.26 8.40
N LEU A 150 -12.37 -5.49 7.88
CA LEU A 150 -11.90 -6.66 8.64
C LEU A 150 -10.44 -6.51 9.07
N TRP A 151 -9.58 -5.99 8.18
CA TRP A 151 -8.19 -5.67 8.48
C TRP A 151 -8.10 -4.65 9.62
N HIS A 152 -8.83 -3.54 9.55
CA HIS A 152 -8.81 -2.51 10.59
C HIS A 152 -9.27 -3.06 11.94
N ARG A 153 -10.32 -3.89 11.97
CA ARG A 153 -10.77 -4.56 13.19
C ARG A 153 -9.68 -5.45 13.78
N HIS A 154 -9.07 -6.29 12.95
CA HIS A 154 -8.01 -7.20 13.37
C HIS A 154 -6.80 -6.44 13.94
N LYS A 155 -6.55 -5.23 13.43
CA LYS A 155 -5.50 -4.32 13.87
C LYS A 155 -5.87 -3.46 15.08
N GLY A 156 -7.05 -3.65 15.67
CA GLY A 156 -7.48 -2.99 16.91
C GLY A 156 -8.27 -1.69 16.71
N TYR A 157 -8.56 -1.29 15.47
CA TYR A 157 -9.42 -0.15 15.19
C TYR A 157 -10.91 -0.54 15.32
N ARG A 158 -11.68 0.27 16.02
CA ARG A 158 -13.14 0.13 16.15
C ARG A 158 -13.92 1.09 15.29
N ILE A 159 -13.24 2.11 14.74
CA ILE A 159 -13.82 3.08 13.82
C ILE A 159 -12.89 3.20 12.61
N VAL A 160 -13.47 3.18 11.41
CA VAL A 160 -12.73 3.42 10.17
C VAL A 160 -13.52 4.36 9.28
N ALA A 161 -12.87 5.36 8.69
CA ALA A 161 -13.40 6.04 7.51
C ALA A 161 -12.72 5.46 6.28
N VAL A 162 -13.52 5.01 5.32
CA VAL A 162 -13.02 4.68 3.99
C VAL A 162 -13.15 5.95 3.18
N THR A 163 -12.04 6.44 2.65
CA THR A 163 -11.91 7.76 2.04
C THR A 163 -11.23 7.60 0.69
N ASP A 164 -11.83 6.79 -0.19
CA ASP A 164 -11.31 6.59 -1.53
C ASP A 164 -11.23 7.92 -2.30
N SER A 165 -10.27 8.01 -3.21
CA SER A 165 -9.97 9.25 -3.93
C SER A 165 -11.12 9.68 -4.83
N ASN A 166 -11.75 10.82 -4.52
CA ASN A 166 -12.84 11.45 -5.26
C ASN A 166 -14.06 10.53 -5.50
N THR A 167 -14.28 9.55 -4.62
CA THR A 167 -15.51 8.75 -4.66
C THR A 167 -15.88 8.17 -3.29
N VAL A 168 -17.17 8.17 -2.98
CA VAL A 168 -17.72 7.54 -1.77
C VAL A 168 -18.06 6.06 -1.97
N ARG A 169 -17.92 5.50 -3.18
CA ARG A 169 -18.36 4.12 -3.49
C ARG A 169 -17.83 3.08 -2.52
N GLY A 170 -16.53 3.11 -2.23
CA GLY A 170 -15.92 2.16 -1.29
C GLY A 170 -16.45 2.33 0.13
N SER A 171 -16.69 3.57 0.56
CA SER A 171 -17.21 3.85 1.89
C SER A 171 -18.67 3.43 2.06
N LEU A 172 -19.51 3.64 1.05
CA LEU A 172 -20.89 3.14 1.02
C LEU A 172 -20.95 1.60 1.02
N GLN A 173 -20.09 0.93 0.27
CA GLN A 173 -20.00 -0.54 0.29
C GLN A 173 -19.52 -1.06 1.65
N ALA A 174 -18.53 -0.42 2.27
CA ALA A 174 -18.07 -0.78 3.62
C ALA A 174 -19.19 -0.57 4.66
N SER A 175 -19.95 0.53 4.59
CA SER A 175 -21.10 0.76 5.46
C SER A 175 -22.17 -0.33 5.31
N ALA A 176 -22.51 -0.71 4.07
CA ALA A 176 -23.48 -1.77 3.81
C ALA A 176 -23.00 -3.15 4.28
N PHE A 177 -21.70 -3.43 4.16
CA PHE A 177 -21.08 -4.64 4.70
C PHE A 177 -21.23 -4.71 6.22
N VAL A 178 -20.83 -3.66 6.94
CA VAL A 178 -20.90 -3.62 8.41
C VAL A 178 -22.32 -3.73 8.94
N HIS A 179 -23.29 -3.09 8.27
CA HIS A 179 -24.70 -3.19 8.63
C HIS A 179 -25.20 -4.65 8.64
N ARG A 180 -24.75 -5.46 7.66
CA ARG A 180 -25.11 -6.88 7.55
C ARG A 180 -24.29 -7.76 8.49
N TRP A 181 -22.99 -7.53 8.57
CA TRP A 181 -22.05 -8.38 9.30
C TRP A 181 -22.04 -8.18 10.82
N ARG A 182 -22.40 -6.98 11.31
CA ARG A 182 -22.56 -6.63 12.75
C ARG A 182 -21.35 -6.90 13.67
N GLY A 183 -20.12 -7.00 13.16
CA GLY A 183 -18.96 -7.37 13.98
C GLY A 183 -18.29 -6.23 14.79
N GLY A 184 -19.03 -5.20 15.18
CA GLY A 184 -18.57 -4.21 16.18
C GLY A 184 -17.48 -3.24 15.70
N VAL A 185 -17.59 -2.78 14.45
CA VAL A 185 -16.79 -1.68 13.88
C VAL A 185 -17.75 -0.62 13.34
N VAL A 186 -17.42 0.65 13.48
CA VAL A 186 -18.16 1.76 12.87
C VAL A 186 -17.46 2.19 11.59
N VAL A 187 -18.19 2.23 10.47
CA VAL A 187 -17.70 2.80 9.22
C VAL A 187 -18.27 4.21 9.05
N VAL A 188 -17.39 5.22 9.01
CA VAL A 188 -17.76 6.58 8.66
C VAL A 188 -17.69 6.73 7.14
N PRO A 189 -18.80 7.04 6.45
CA PRO A 189 -18.77 7.29 5.02
C PRO A 189 -18.00 8.57 4.72
N GLY A 190 -17.41 8.64 3.54
CA GLY A 190 -16.67 9.80 3.08
C GLY A 190 -15.85 9.49 1.83
N GLU A 191 -15.06 10.48 1.43
CA GLU A 191 -14.07 10.39 0.36
C GLU A 191 -12.85 11.24 0.71
N GLU A 192 -11.73 11.00 0.04
CA GLU A 192 -10.64 11.95 -0.01
C GLU A 192 -10.74 12.74 -1.31
N PHE A 193 -11.10 14.02 -1.21
CA PHE A 193 -11.02 14.94 -2.33
C PHE A 193 -9.56 15.18 -2.69
N ARG A 194 -9.12 14.67 -3.85
CA ARG A 194 -7.79 14.85 -4.42
C ARG A 194 -7.81 15.89 -5.54
N GLY A 195 -7.74 17.16 -5.16
CA GLY A 195 -7.59 18.30 -6.08
C GLY A 195 -6.22 18.95 -5.98
N ARG A 196 -6.18 20.29 -5.93
CA ARG A 196 -4.93 21.05 -5.69
C ARG A 196 -4.34 20.86 -4.28
N THR A 197 -5.16 20.31 -3.39
CA THR A 197 -4.81 19.80 -2.06
C THR A 197 -5.68 18.58 -1.77
N HIS A 198 -5.34 17.83 -0.72
CA HIS A 198 -6.11 16.67 -0.30
C HIS A 198 -6.95 16.98 0.94
N LEU A 199 -8.24 16.65 0.89
CA LEU A 199 -9.19 16.87 1.98
C LEU A 199 -9.96 15.59 2.27
N LEU A 200 -10.03 15.18 3.54
CA LEU A 200 -10.97 14.15 3.97
C LEU A 200 -12.33 14.79 4.17
N LEU A 201 -13.30 14.37 3.36
CA LEU A 201 -14.69 14.79 3.46
C LEU A 201 -15.43 13.70 4.24
N LEU A 202 -15.51 13.84 5.55
CA LEU A 202 -16.07 12.84 6.45
C LEU A 202 -17.58 13.06 6.63
N GLY A 203 -18.36 12.00 6.55
CA GLY A 203 -19.82 12.02 6.72
C GLY A 203 -20.61 12.33 5.44
N VAL A 204 -19.94 12.62 4.31
CA VAL A 204 -20.61 12.84 3.03
C VAL A 204 -20.96 11.51 2.36
N ARG A 205 -21.97 11.53 1.48
CA ARG A 205 -22.47 10.35 0.76
C ARG A 205 -22.61 10.59 -0.75
N GLN A 206 -21.98 11.64 -1.25
CA GLN A 206 -21.90 12.00 -2.67
C GLN A 206 -20.45 12.29 -3.06
N ASP A 207 -20.14 12.10 -4.33
CA ASP A 207 -18.80 12.34 -4.87
C ASP A 207 -18.57 13.84 -5.11
N PHE A 208 -17.38 14.36 -4.80
CA PHE A 208 -16.96 15.72 -5.16
C PHE A 208 -15.82 15.68 -6.18
N ALA A 209 -16.13 16.08 -7.42
CA ALA A 209 -15.19 15.98 -8.53
C ALA A 209 -14.20 17.18 -8.57
N PRO A 210 -12.87 16.96 -8.58
CA PRO A 210 -11.89 18.05 -8.56
C PRO A 210 -11.94 19.02 -9.74
N HIS A 211 -12.46 18.60 -10.88
CA HIS A 211 -12.63 19.47 -12.06
C HIS A 211 -13.87 20.38 -11.95
N ARG A 212 -14.75 20.15 -10.96
CA ARG A 212 -15.98 20.93 -10.74
C ARG A 212 -15.90 21.87 -9.55
N PHE A 213 -14.95 21.66 -8.64
CA PHE A 213 -14.84 22.42 -7.41
C PHE A 213 -13.44 22.96 -7.20
N SER A 214 -13.32 24.25 -6.92
CA SER A 214 -12.15 24.79 -6.23
C SER A 214 -12.09 24.32 -4.77
N VAL A 215 -10.94 24.49 -4.12
CA VAL A 215 -10.74 24.09 -2.72
C VAL A 215 -11.74 24.77 -1.76
N PRO A 216 -11.96 26.10 -1.82
CA PRO A 216 -12.97 26.74 -0.97
C PRO A 216 -14.40 26.26 -1.26
N GLU A 217 -14.74 25.99 -2.53
CA GLU A 217 -16.08 25.55 -2.92
C GLU A 217 -16.39 24.15 -2.40
N VAL A 218 -15.45 23.20 -2.53
CA VAL A 218 -15.65 21.85 -1.99
C VAL A 218 -15.75 21.85 -0.47
N ILE A 219 -14.97 22.70 0.22
CA ILE A 219 -15.09 22.86 1.69
C ILE A 219 -16.52 23.29 2.04
N ARG A 220 -17.06 24.33 1.39
CA ARG A 220 -18.42 24.80 1.64
C ARG A 220 -19.47 23.74 1.30
N ALA A 221 -19.34 23.09 0.14
CA ALA A 221 -20.32 22.10 -0.33
C ALA A 221 -20.36 20.85 0.57
N ALA A 222 -19.20 20.33 0.98
CA ALA A 222 -19.13 19.18 1.89
C ALA A 222 -19.72 19.50 3.28
N LYS A 223 -19.48 20.71 3.80
CA LYS A 223 -20.08 21.17 5.05
C LYS A 223 -21.59 21.38 4.93
N GLY A 224 -22.05 21.93 3.79
CA GLY A 224 -23.48 22.06 3.47
C GLY A 224 -24.19 20.70 3.42
N ALA A 225 -23.49 19.64 3.01
CA ALA A 225 -23.98 18.26 3.08
C ALA A 225 -23.90 17.62 4.49
N GLY A 226 -23.59 18.41 5.52
CA GLY A 226 -23.48 17.94 6.91
C GLY A 226 -22.18 17.17 7.20
N GLY A 227 -21.19 17.24 6.32
CA GLY A 227 -19.87 16.63 6.50
C GLY A 227 -18.94 17.43 7.43
N LEU A 228 -17.78 16.84 7.71
CA LEU A 228 -16.60 17.51 8.27
C LEU A 228 -15.49 17.50 7.23
N VAL A 229 -14.69 18.56 7.21
CA VAL A 229 -13.60 18.71 6.26
C VAL A 229 -12.27 18.79 6.99
N ILE A 230 -11.43 17.79 6.79
CA ILE A 230 -10.10 17.70 7.42
C ILE A 230 -9.04 17.78 6.33
N ALA A 231 -8.08 18.70 6.46
CA ALA A 231 -6.95 18.76 5.53
C ALA A 231 -6.01 17.57 5.76
N ALA A 232 -5.87 16.71 4.77
CA ALA A 232 -5.01 15.52 4.82
C ALA A 232 -3.55 15.90 4.60
N HIS A 233 -2.64 15.33 5.40
CA HIS A 233 -1.17 15.50 5.33
C HIS A 233 -0.72 16.87 4.76
N ALA A 234 -1.24 17.95 5.36
CA ALA A 234 -1.28 19.28 4.74
C ALA A 234 0.12 19.89 4.48
N TRP A 235 1.16 19.40 5.15
CA TRP A 235 2.56 19.77 4.94
C TRP A 235 3.10 19.37 3.55
N THR A 236 2.41 18.50 2.83
CA THR A 236 2.69 18.16 1.42
C THR A 236 1.84 18.98 0.44
N GLY A 237 0.88 19.75 0.96
CA GLY A 237 -0.05 20.55 0.18
C GLY A 237 0.56 21.83 -0.38
N ARG A 238 -0.13 22.43 -1.35
CA ARG A 238 0.31 23.67 -2.02
C ARG A 238 -0.12 24.96 -1.33
N TYR A 239 -1.04 24.88 -0.37
CA TYR A 239 -1.63 26.04 0.29
C TYR A 239 -1.09 26.20 1.71
N ALA A 240 -1.01 27.44 2.20
CA ALA A 240 -0.66 27.67 3.58
C ALA A 240 -1.77 27.16 4.51
N TYR A 241 -1.38 26.73 5.72
CA TYR A 241 -2.34 26.24 6.71
C TYR A 241 -3.37 27.30 7.11
N ASP A 242 -2.96 28.57 7.14
CA ASP A 242 -3.83 29.70 7.44
C ASP A 242 -4.90 29.92 6.37
N ASP A 243 -4.58 29.70 5.09
CA ASP A 243 -5.55 29.79 3.98
C ASP A 243 -6.62 28.71 4.09
N LEU A 244 -6.19 27.46 4.32
CA LEU A 244 -7.10 26.32 4.51
C LEU A 244 -8.05 26.57 5.69
N ARG A 245 -7.52 27.10 6.81
CA ARG A 245 -8.33 27.50 7.97
C ARG A 245 -9.31 28.62 7.63
N ALA A 246 -8.86 29.65 6.91
CA ALA A 246 -9.71 30.77 6.50
C ALA A 246 -10.85 30.32 5.57
N TRP A 247 -10.61 29.31 4.72
CA TRP A 247 -11.64 28.69 3.88
C TRP A 247 -12.58 27.76 4.66
N GLY A 248 -12.27 27.45 5.92
CA GLY A 248 -13.20 26.82 6.85
C GLY A 248 -13.04 25.32 7.03
N VAL A 249 -11.85 24.75 6.83
CA VAL A 249 -11.58 23.37 7.27
C VAL A 249 -11.83 23.23 8.78
N ASP A 250 -12.38 22.10 9.20
CA ASP A 250 -12.68 21.81 10.61
C ASP A 250 -11.45 21.31 11.38
N GLY A 251 -10.43 20.85 10.65
CA GLY A 251 -9.17 20.42 11.23
C GLY A 251 -8.14 19.90 10.25
N PHE A 252 -7.11 19.27 10.81
CA PHE A 252 -5.95 18.79 10.08
C PHE A 252 -5.57 17.38 10.53
N GLU A 253 -5.03 16.59 9.61
CA GLU A 253 -4.15 15.50 10.01
C GLU A 253 -2.87 16.08 10.62
N ILE A 254 -2.48 15.55 11.78
CA ILE A 254 -1.24 15.90 12.48
C ILE A 254 -0.22 14.79 12.35
N VAL A 255 -0.66 13.54 12.24
CA VAL A 255 0.19 12.39 11.96
C VAL A 255 -0.43 11.60 10.82
N ASN A 256 0.37 11.32 9.80
CA ASN A 256 -0.01 10.48 8.67
C ASN A 256 1.04 9.40 8.47
N SER A 257 0.68 8.14 8.74
CA SER A 257 1.61 7.01 8.74
C SER A 257 2.90 7.30 9.55
N GLY A 258 4.05 7.47 8.89
CA GLY A 258 5.34 7.78 9.50
C GLY A 258 5.73 9.26 9.47
N ALA A 259 4.82 10.15 9.09
CA ALA A 259 5.06 11.59 9.02
C ALA A 259 4.25 12.34 10.10
N ILE A 260 4.90 13.28 10.78
CA ILE A 260 4.24 14.19 11.72
C ILE A 260 4.35 15.63 11.22
N ALA A 261 3.26 16.38 11.40
CA ALA A 261 3.15 17.78 11.08
C ALA A 261 4.21 18.62 11.84
N ASP A 262 4.66 19.70 11.20
CA ASP A 262 5.58 20.64 11.82
C ASP A 262 4.98 21.35 13.06
N LYS A 263 5.84 22.00 13.85
CA LYS A 263 5.41 22.74 15.06
C LYS A 263 4.52 23.94 14.74
N ARG A 264 4.52 24.47 13.51
CA ARG A 264 3.63 25.58 13.12
C ARG A 264 2.19 25.06 13.03
N LEU A 265 1.94 23.95 12.35
CA LEU A 265 0.61 23.35 12.23
C LEU A 265 0.10 22.85 13.59
N GLN A 266 0.96 22.22 14.39
CA GLN A 266 0.59 21.79 15.75
C GLN A 266 0.14 22.98 16.62
N ARG A 267 0.88 24.11 16.58
CA ARG A 267 0.50 25.33 17.31
C ARG A 267 -0.79 25.96 16.78
N LEU A 268 -0.97 26.01 15.46
CA LEU A 268 -2.20 26.50 14.84
C LEU A 268 -3.42 25.71 15.34
N CYS A 269 -3.33 24.37 15.33
CA CYS A 269 -4.43 23.51 15.75
C CYS A 269 -4.78 23.67 17.23
N ARG A 270 -3.78 23.83 18.11
CA ARG A 270 -4.01 24.15 19.54
C ARG A 270 -4.61 25.54 19.73
N LYS A 271 -4.05 26.56 19.09
CA LYS A 271 -4.50 27.95 19.19
C LYS A 271 -5.97 28.11 18.81
N HIS A 272 -6.40 27.42 17.75
CA HIS A 272 -7.76 27.51 17.23
C HIS A 272 -8.67 26.34 17.64
N GLN A 273 -8.21 25.46 18.54
CA GLN A 273 -8.93 24.26 18.98
C GLN A 273 -9.53 23.46 17.81
N LEU A 274 -8.73 23.21 16.77
CA LEU A 274 -9.15 22.48 15.57
C LEU A 274 -9.18 20.98 15.82
N ILE A 275 -9.91 20.23 14.97
CA ILE A 275 -9.86 18.77 15.00
C ILE A 275 -8.44 18.33 14.59
N ALA A 276 -7.86 17.42 15.39
CA ALA A 276 -6.56 16.83 15.10
C ALA A 276 -6.73 15.33 14.87
N LEU A 277 -6.37 14.86 13.67
CA LEU A 277 -6.44 13.45 13.30
C LEU A 277 -5.05 12.83 13.14
N GLY A 278 -4.97 11.56 13.51
CA GLY A 278 -3.86 10.67 13.21
C GLY A 278 -4.37 9.51 12.38
N SER A 279 -3.86 9.35 11.18
CA SER A 279 -4.38 8.36 10.23
C SER A 279 -3.26 7.64 9.49
N LEU A 280 -3.61 6.51 8.89
CA LEU A 280 -2.67 5.69 8.15
C LEU A 280 -2.49 6.15 6.69
N ASP A 281 -3.46 6.84 6.08
CA ASP A 281 -3.57 6.90 4.59
C ASP A 281 -3.43 5.48 4.01
N PHE A 282 -4.15 4.54 4.62
CA PHE A 282 -3.90 3.12 4.45
C PHE A 282 -4.19 2.68 3.02
N ARG A 283 -3.20 2.08 2.36
CA ARG A 283 -3.36 1.42 1.04
C ARG A 283 -3.04 -0.06 1.08
N SER A 284 -2.02 -0.41 1.86
CA SER A 284 -1.48 -1.75 2.06
C SER A 284 -0.56 -1.76 3.29
N GLY A 285 -0.20 -2.95 3.75
CA GLY A 285 0.77 -3.15 4.82
C GLY A 285 0.15 -3.72 6.09
N ASN A 286 0.98 -3.87 7.12
CA ASN A 286 0.60 -4.59 8.34
C ASN A 286 1.19 -4.02 9.63
N MET A 287 1.77 -2.83 9.57
CA MET A 287 2.45 -2.16 10.67
C MET A 287 1.76 -0.83 11.00
N PRO A 288 0.52 -0.81 11.54
CA PRO A 288 -0.11 0.43 11.98
C PRO A 288 0.70 1.09 13.09
N ARG A 289 1.01 2.39 12.93
CA ARG A 289 1.84 3.16 13.88
C ARG A 289 1.17 4.41 14.45
N VAL A 290 -0.02 4.73 13.95
CA VAL A 290 -0.82 5.87 14.38
C VAL A 290 -2.30 5.50 14.48
N ALA A 291 -3.00 6.11 15.43
CA ALA A 291 -4.45 6.03 15.56
C ALA A 291 -5.02 7.38 16.01
N THR A 292 -6.29 7.62 15.70
CA THR A 292 -7.09 8.65 16.36
C THR A 292 -7.84 8.00 17.52
N VAL A 293 -7.80 8.61 18.70
CA VAL A 293 -8.51 8.18 19.90
C VAL A 293 -9.82 8.95 20.00
N LEU A 294 -10.91 8.21 20.20
CA LEU A 294 -12.25 8.76 20.41
C LEU A 294 -12.89 8.19 21.67
N PRO A 295 -13.89 8.85 22.27
CA PRO A 295 -14.62 8.31 23.41
C PRO A 295 -15.33 7.01 23.07
N ALA A 296 -15.44 6.10 24.04
CA ALA A 296 -16.11 4.81 23.86
C ALA A 296 -17.59 4.93 23.42
N TRP A 297 -18.25 6.05 23.70
CA TRP A 297 -19.64 6.29 23.28
C TRP A 297 -19.79 6.59 21.77
N ALA A 298 -18.69 6.78 21.02
CA ALA A 298 -18.69 7.04 19.58
C ALA A 298 -19.04 5.78 18.75
N THR A 299 -20.22 5.21 18.99
CA THR A 299 -20.62 3.87 18.52
C THR A 299 -21.39 3.86 17.20
N THR A 300 -21.65 5.01 16.59
CA THR A 300 -22.34 5.14 15.29
C THR A 300 -21.73 6.28 14.49
N PRO A 301 -21.87 6.32 13.15
CA PRO A 301 -21.28 7.40 12.35
C PRO A 301 -21.69 8.81 12.82
N PRO A 302 -22.97 9.11 13.14
CA PRO A 302 -23.34 10.41 13.71
C PRO A 302 -22.65 10.73 15.04
N LYS A 303 -22.53 9.74 15.95
CA LYS A 303 -21.81 9.92 17.22
C LYS A 303 -20.32 10.14 17.03
N VAL A 304 -19.70 9.47 16.04
CA VAL A 304 -18.29 9.71 15.67
C VAL A 304 -18.11 11.15 15.19
N LEU A 305 -18.94 11.61 14.24
CA LEU A 305 -18.89 13.00 13.76
C LEU A 305 -19.19 14.00 14.89
N GLN A 306 -20.07 13.67 15.83
CA GLN A 306 -20.34 14.49 17.00
C GLN A 306 -19.11 14.60 17.93
N ALA A 307 -18.40 13.50 18.18
CA ALA A 307 -17.18 13.52 18.99
C ALA A 307 -16.10 14.40 18.35
N LEU A 308 -15.92 14.28 17.02
CA LEU A 308 -15.02 15.14 16.24
C LEU A 308 -15.46 16.60 16.28
N ARG A 309 -16.75 16.91 16.07
CA ARG A 309 -17.30 18.28 16.18
C ARG A 309 -17.07 18.90 17.55
N ARG A 310 -17.07 18.09 18.61
CA ARG A 310 -16.76 18.53 20.00
C ARG A 310 -15.25 18.59 20.28
N ARG A 311 -14.41 18.22 19.31
CA ARG A 311 -12.95 18.05 19.43
C ARG A 311 -12.58 17.16 20.62
N HIS A 312 -13.44 16.18 20.88
CA HIS A 312 -13.22 15.17 21.91
C HIS A 312 -12.46 14.02 21.25
N CYS A 313 -11.23 14.29 20.83
CA CYS A 313 -10.35 13.34 20.15
C CYS A 313 -8.89 13.64 20.47
N ALA A 314 -8.03 12.64 20.29
CA ALA A 314 -6.59 12.79 20.35
C ALA A 314 -5.92 11.96 19.25
N VAL A 315 -4.69 12.30 18.92
CA VAL A 315 -3.82 11.50 18.06
C VAL A 315 -2.91 10.68 18.94
N LEU A 316 -2.80 9.38 18.72
CA LEU A 316 -1.90 8.45 19.40
C LEU A 316 -0.91 7.89 18.38
N TYR A 317 0.38 7.90 18.68
CA TYR A 317 1.41 7.47 17.75
C TYR A 317 2.68 6.97 18.45
N ASP A 318 3.45 6.16 17.75
CA ASP A 318 4.80 5.79 18.15
C ASP A 318 5.78 6.95 17.82
N PRO A 319 6.44 7.58 18.82
CA PRO A 319 7.33 8.71 18.57
C PRO A 319 8.59 8.35 17.77
N HIS A 320 9.02 7.08 17.76
CA HIS A 320 10.19 6.63 16.98
C HIS A 320 9.87 6.34 15.52
N ALA A 321 8.58 6.16 15.25
CA ALA A 321 8.06 5.86 13.93
C ALA A 321 7.72 7.08 13.09
N VAL A 322 7.67 8.27 13.70
CA VAL A 322 7.19 9.48 13.03
C VAL A 322 8.30 10.52 12.92
N ARG A 323 8.40 11.17 11.76
CA ARG A 323 9.38 12.23 11.53
C ARG A 323 8.75 13.44 10.84
N THR A 324 9.27 14.62 11.15
CA THR A 324 8.96 15.83 10.37
C THR A 324 9.74 15.79 9.06
N GLY A 325 9.02 15.89 7.95
CA GLY A 325 9.61 15.78 6.61
C GLY A 325 9.84 14.32 6.18
N TYR A 326 9.92 14.10 4.87
CA TYR A 326 10.10 12.77 4.29
C TYR A 326 11.52 12.62 3.73
N ARG A 327 12.29 11.66 4.25
CA ARG A 327 13.62 11.29 3.74
C ARG A 327 13.62 9.83 3.32
N TRP A 328 13.38 9.57 2.03
CA TRP A 328 13.23 8.21 1.51
C TRP A 328 14.41 7.29 1.86
N LEU A 329 15.65 7.72 1.63
CA LEU A 329 16.83 6.91 1.96
C LEU A 329 16.92 6.56 3.45
N ALA A 330 16.65 7.53 4.34
CA ALA A 330 16.65 7.29 5.77
C ALA A 330 15.56 6.30 6.20
N SER A 331 14.38 6.36 5.56
CA SER A 331 13.28 5.41 5.82
C SER A 331 13.65 3.96 5.48
N ARG A 332 14.67 3.70 4.65
CA ARG A 332 15.06 2.33 4.31
C ARG A 332 15.64 1.58 5.51
N PHE A 333 16.31 2.27 6.43
CA PHE A 333 16.78 1.65 7.67
C PHE A 333 15.62 1.20 8.56
N GLU A 334 14.54 2.00 8.62
CA GLU A 334 13.31 1.62 9.33
C GLU A 334 12.60 0.45 8.65
N VAL A 335 12.54 0.45 7.32
CA VAL A 335 12.00 -0.69 6.56
C VAL A 335 12.81 -1.96 6.82
N ILE A 336 14.14 -1.90 6.85
CA ILE A 336 14.99 -3.04 7.19
C ILE A 336 14.70 -3.52 8.62
N ALA A 337 14.58 -2.59 9.57
CA ALA A 337 14.24 -2.94 10.95
C ALA A 337 12.87 -3.62 11.04
N ASP A 338 11.86 -3.16 10.29
CA ASP A 338 10.54 -3.78 10.22
C ASP A 338 10.56 -5.16 9.55
N LEU A 339 11.28 -5.28 8.43
CA LEU A 339 11.47 -6.54 7.71
C LEU A 339 12.08 -7.57 8.65
N TRP A 340 13.09 -7.17 9.43
CA TRP A 340 13.72 -7.99 10.44
C TRP A 340 12.76 -8.32 11.58
N ALA A 341 12.17 -7.32 12.24
CA ALA A 341 11.27 -7.51 13.39
C ALA A 341 10.10 -8.45 13.07
N THR A 342 9.53 -8.35 11.87
CA THR A 342 8.43 -9.22 11.42
C THR A 342 8.91 -10.57 10.89
N GLY A 343 10.10 -10.62 10.30
CA GLY A 343 10.53 -11.71 9.45
C GLY A 343 11.65 -12.59 9.99
N GLN A 344 12.33 -12.26 11.09
CA GLN A 344 13.58 -12.89 11.57
C GLN A 344 13.81 -14.35 11.08
N THR A 345 13.12 -15.31 11.68
CA THR A 345 13.25 -16.75 11.35
C THR A 345 12.82 -17.04 9.91
N THR A 346 11.68 -16.49 9.49
CA THR A 346 11.10 -16.70 8.16
C THR A 346 12.02 -16.21 7.05
N SER A 347 12.68 -15.05 7.25
CA SER A 347 13.69 -14.45 6.38
C SER A 347 14.93 -15.34 6.30
N LEU A 348 15.47 -15.79 7.44
CA LEU A 348 16.62 -16.71 7.45
C LEU A 348 16.32 -18.02 6.71
N CYS A 349 15.16 -18.63 6.95
CA CYS A 349 14.71 -19.82 6.22
C CYS A 349 14.54 -19.54 4.72
N GLY A 350 13.98 -18.38 4.37
CA GLY A 350 13.74 -17.99 2.97
C GLY A 350 15.03 -17.78 2.18
N PHE A 351 15.95 -16.98 2.70
CA PHE A 351 17.25 -16.76 2.08
C PHE A 351 18.09 -18.05 2.07
N GLY A 352 18.03 -18.86 3.14
CA GLY A 352 18.69 -20.17 3.19
C GLY A 352 18.16 -21.13 2.13
N LEU A 353 16.83 -21.25 1.98
CA LEU A 353 16.18 -22.05 0.95
C LEU A 353 16.65 -21.65 -0.45
N TRP A 354 16.58 -20.36 -0.77
CA TRP A 354 16.99 -19.87 -2.09
C TRP A 354 18.49 -19.96 -2.33
N GLY A 355 19.32 -19.83 -1.28
CA GLY A 355 20.75 -20.10 -1.33
C GLY A 355 21.05 -21.56 -1.70
N LEU A 356 20.34 -22.52 -1.09
CA LEU A 356 20.46 -23.95 -1.40
C LEU A 356 19.98 -24.27 -2.82
N VAL A 357 18.85 -23.68 -3.24
CA VAL A 357 18.35 -23.83 -4.63
C VAL A 357 19.36 -23.28 -5.63
N GLY A 358 19.90 -22.07 -5.38
CA GLY A 358 20.91 -21.45 -6.21
C GLY A 358 22.19 -22.29 -6.30
N TRP A 359 22.67 -22.80 -5.16
CA TRP A 359 23.83 -23.70 -5.10
C TRP A 359 23.60 -25.02 -5.84
N TRP A 360 22.42 -25.62 -5.69
CA TRP A 360 22.04 -26.86 -6.39
C TRP A 360 21.98 -26.66 -7.90
N LEU A 361 21.35 -25.56 -8.36
CA LEU A 361 21.30 -25.18 -9.77
C LEU A 361 22.71 -24.93 -10.32
N TRP A 362 23.56 -24.25 -9.55
CA TRP A 362 24.95 -23.98 -9.92
C TRP A 362 25.79 -25.26 -10.02
N ARG A 363 25.60 -26.24 -9.11
CA ARG A 363 26.28 -27.55 -9.20
C ARG A 363 25.81 -28.38 -10.39
N ARG A 364 24.52 -28.29 -10.74
CA ARG A 364 23.93 -29.00 -11.90
C ARG A 364 24.06 -28.22 -13.21
N ARG A 365 24.70 -27.06 -13.21
CA ARG A 365 24.96 -26.34 -14.45
C ARG A 365 25.80 -27.24 -15.37
N PRO A 366 25.37 -27.50 -16.61
CA PRO A 366 26.15 -28.31 -17.52
C PRO A 366 27.54 -27.67 -17.70
N ARG A 367 28.62 -28.41 -17.38
CA ARG A 367 30.00 -27.97 -17.66
C ARG A 367 30.31 -27.93 -19.16
N ARG A 368 29.54 -28.67 -19.95
CA ARG A 368 29.51 -28.63 -21.42
C ARG A 368 28.05 -28.63 -21.87
N SER A 369 27.78 -27.94 -22.99
CA SER A 369 26.45 -27.83 -23.57
C SER A 369 25.94 -29.24 -23.91
N THR A 370 24.92 -29.74 -23.20
CA THR A 370 24.24 -30.98 -23.59
C THR A 370 23.29 -30.66 -24.73
N HIS A 371 23.53 -31.23 -25.92
CA HIS A 371 22.75 -31.00 -27.12
C HIS A 371 21.29 -31.44 -26.93
N ILE A 372 20.40 -30.50 -26.61
CA ILE A 372 18.95 -30.73 -26.71
C ILE A 372 18.55 -30.28 -28.12
N LYS A 373 18.22 -31.23 -29.01
CA LYS A 373 17.66 -30.93 -30.33
C LYS A 373 16.24 -30.36 -30.15
N VAL A 374 16.08 -29.06 -30.38
CA VAL A 374 14.78 -28.39 -30.43
C VAL A 374 14.56 -27.91 -31.86
N THR A 375 13.40 -28.23 -32.44
CA THR A 375 13.03 -27.87 -33.82
C THR A 375 12.67 -26.38 -33.93
N PRO A 376 12.78 -25.77 -35.13
CA PRO A 376 12.32 -24.40 -35.36
C PRO A 376 10.84 -24.18 -34.99
N ALA A 377 9.98 -25.17 -35.23
CA ALA A 377 8.57 -25.13 -34.86
C ALA A 377 8.37 -25.08 -33.33
N GLN A 378 9.10 -25.91 -32.58
CA GLN A 378 9.08 -25.89 -31.11
C GLN A 378 9.59 -24.55 -30.57
N TRP A 379 10.64 -23.99 -31.18
CA TRP A 379 11.14 -22.67 -30.79
C TRP A 379 10.09 -21.57 -31.01
N TRP A 380 9.50 -21.50 -32.20
CA TRP A 380 8.44 -20.53 -32.49
C TRP A 380 7.24 -20.70 -31.56
N ALA A 381 6.80 -21.94 -31.30
CA ALA A 381 5.73 -22.20 -30.34
C ALA A 381 6.08 -21.67 -28.94
N THR A 382 7.31 -21.87 -28.45
CA THR A 382 7.73 -21.34 -27.15
C THR A 382 7.79 -19.82 -27.12
N THR A 383 8.31 -19.17 -28.17
CA THR A 383 8.41 -17.70 -28.26
C THR A 383 7.03 -17.04 -28.37
N VAL A 384 6.12 -17.62 -29.16
CA VAL A 384 4.73 -17.15 -29.27
C VAL A 384 4.01 -17.31 -27.93
N LEU A 385 4.16 -18.46 -27.27
CA LEU A 385 3.58 -18.68 -25.94
C LEU A 385 4.10 -17.66 -24.92
N GLN A 386 5.40 -17.36 -24.92
CA GLN A 386 5.97 -16.29 -24.07
C GLN A 386 5.35 -14.93 -24.37
N GLY A 387 5.16 -14.59 -25.66
CA GLY A 387 4.49 -13.35 -26.07
C GLY A 387 3.05 -13.26 -25.54
N VAL A 388 2.29 -14.35 -25.66
CA VAL A 388 0.91 -14.45 -25.15
C VAL A 388 0.88 -14.31 -23.63
N LEU A 389 1.77 -15.00 -22.92
CA LEU A 389 1.86 -14.92 -21.45
C LEU A 389 2.26 -13.51 -20.99
N CYS A 390 3.22 -12.87 -21.66
CA CYS A 390 3.59 -11.48 -21.41
C CYS A 390 2.40 -10.54 -21.62
N PHE A 391 1.66 -10.69 -22.73
CA PHE A 391 0.49 -9.85 -23.01
C PHE A 391 -0.61 -10.05 -21.97
N ALA A 392 -0.90 -11.30 -21.58
CA ALA A 392 -1.90 -11.61 -20.56
C ALA A 392 -1.55 -10.98 -19.20
N VAL A 393 -0.30 -11.07 -18.76
CA VAL A 393 0.15 -10.45 -17.50
C VAL A 393 0.17 -8.93 -17.60
N ALA A 394 0.59 -8.37 -18.73
CA ALA A 394 0.57 -6.93 -18.98
C ALA A 394 -0.86 -6.38 -18.91
N ALA A 395 -1.80 -7.05 -19.56
CA ALA A 395 -3.22 -6.69 -19.53
C ALA A 395 -3.76 -6.73 -18.09
N LEU A 396 -3.48 -7.80 -17.32
CA LEU A 396 -3.90 -7.91 -15.92
C LEU A 396 -3.24 -6.85 -15.03
N GLY A 397 -1.97 -6.51 -15.27
CA GLY A 397 -1.23 -5.50 -14.51
C GLY A 397 -1.74 -4.08 -14.77
N ILE A 398 -1.93 -3.71 -16.05
CA ILE A 398 -2.54 -2.43 -16.44
C ILE A 398 -3.95 -2.32 -15.84
N TRP A 399 -4.72 -3.41 -15.92
CA TRP A 399 -6.06 -3.46 -15.34
C TRP A 399 -6.05 -3.29 -13.82
N ALA A 400 -5.10 -3.91 -13.10
CA ALA A 400 -4.95 -3.78 -11.65
C ALA A 400 -4.56 -2.35 -11.22
N MET A 401 -3.78 -1.65 -12.04
CA MET A 401 -3.24 -0.32 -11.72
C MET A 401 -4.14 0.84 -12.16
N ALA A 402 -4.93 0.67 -13.22
CA ALA A 402 -5.73 1.75 -13.78
C ALA A 402 -7.03 1.96 -13.00
N SER A 403 -7.05 2.96 -12.11
CA SER A 403 -8.19 3.36 -11.28
C SER A 403 -9.48 3.59 -12.08
N ASN A 404 -9.37 4.07 -13.31
CA ASN A 404 -10.52 4.45 -14.14
C ASN A 404 -11.31 3.23 -14.69
N PHE A 405 -10.72 2.03 -14.70
CA PHE A 405 -11.41 0.79 -15.09
C PHE A 405 -11.99 0.01 -13.90
N LYS A 406 -11.76 0.49 -12.67
CA LYS A 406 -12.22 -0.17 -11.42
C LYS A 406 -13.69 0.09 -11.09
N SER A 407 -14.42 0.72 -12.01
CA SER A 407 -15.84 0.99 -11.92
C SER A 407 -16.73 -0.21 -12.30
N GLY A 408 -16.16 -1.28 -12.86
CA GLY A 408 -16.87 -2.49 -13.36
C GLY A 408 -16.43 -3.83 -12.73
N TRP A 409 -16.54 -4.93 -13.50
CA TRP A 409 -16.24 -6.32 -13.11
C TRP A 409 -14.72 -6.54 -12.92
N PHE A 410 -14.16 -5.99 -11.85
CA PHE A 410 -12.74 -6.18 -11.52
C PHE A 410 -12.51 -7.62 -11.02
N PRO A 411 -11.65 -8.44 -11.67
CA PRO A 411 -11.27 -9.72 -11.09
C PRO A 411 -10.59 -9.45 -9.73
N PRO A 412 -10.92 -10.18 -8.65
CA PRO A 412 -10.33 -9.92 -7.34
C PRO A 412 -8.80 -9.89 -7.42
N LEU A 413 -8.14 -9.00 -6.66
CA LEU A 413 -6.68 -8.87 -6.71
C LEU A 413 -5.94 -10.20 -6.42
N SER A 414 -6.58 -11.08 -5.66
CA SER A 414 -6.12 -12.46 -5.44
C SER A 414 -6.00 -13.28 -6.72
N TRP A 415 -6.91 -13.09 -7.69
CA TRP A 415 -6.87 -13.76 -8.99
C TRP A 415 -5.70 -13.24 -9.82
N VAL A 416 -5.49 -11.91 -9.83
CA VAL A 416 -4.35 -11.29 -10.51
C VAL A 416 -3.04 -11.80 -9.90
N ALA A 417 -2.92 -11.80 -8.57
CA ALA A 417 -1.75 -12.32 -7.87
C ALA A 417 -1.55 -13.82 -8.14
N GLY A 418 -2.62 -14.62 -8.16
CA GLY A 418 -2.56 -16.05 -8.46
C GLY A 418 -2.13 -16.35 -9.90
N ALA A 419 -2.72 -15.65 -10.87
CA ALA A 419 -2.31 -15.76 -12.28
C ALA A 419 -0.84 -15.36 -12.45
N TRP A 420 -0.42 -14.25 -11.82
CA TRP A 420 0.97 -13.81 -11.84
C TRP A 420 1.94 -14.85 -11.23
N ALA A 421 1.58 -15.45 -10.09
CA ALA A 421 2.39 -16.46 -9.41
C ALA A 421 2.60 -17.74 -10.23
N ILE A 422 1.74 -18.02 -11.20
CA ILE A 422 1.86 -19.16 -12.12
C ILE A 422 2.58 -18.73 -13.41
N VAL A 423 2.12 -17.65 -14.04
CA VAL A 423 2.58 -17.24 -15.36
C VAL A 423 4.05 -16.81 -15.34
N CYS A 424 4.49 -16.06 -14.33
CA CYS A 424 5.88 -15.58 -14.30
C CYS A 424 6.91 -16.71 -14.21
N PRO A 425 6.80 -17.69 -13.27
CA PRO A 425 7.70 -18.84 -13.24
C PRO A 425 7.69 -19.66 -14.54
N VAL A 426 6.51 -19.89 -15.14
CA VAL A 426 6.39 -20.60 -16.42
C VAL A 426 7.10 -19.82 -17.53
N ASN A 427 6.91 -18.50 -17.59
CA ASN A 427 7.54 -17.65 -18.60
C ASN A 427 9.06 -17.66 -18.47
N TRP A 428 9.59 -17.56 -17.24
CA TRP A 428 11.02 -17.69 -16.97
C TRP A 428 11.56 -19.08 -17.28
N TRP A 429 10.81 -20.14 -17.00
CA TRP A 429 11.19 -21.50 -17.39
C TRP A 429 11.28 -21.64 -18.91
N LEU A 430 10.27 -21.18 -19.65
CA LEU A 430 10.30 -21.12 -21.11
C LEU A 430 11.52 -20.32 -21.59
N TRP A 431 11.82 -19.20 -20.93
CA TRP A 431 12.97 -18.35 -21.27
C TRP A 431 14.30 -19.11 -21.17
N THR A 432 14.47 -19.94 -20.12
CA THR A 432 15.66 -20.79 -20.00
C THR A 432 15.76 -21.82 -21.12
N LYS A 433 14.64 -22.28 -21.68
CA LYS A 433 14.62 -23.20 -22.83
C LYS A 433 15.01 -22.47 -24.12
N THR A 434 14.42 -21.30 -24.36
CA THR A 434 14.74 -20.44 -25.51
C THR A 434 16.22 -20.05 -25.53
N MET A 435 16.79 -19.66 -24.39
CA MET A 435 18.20 -19.27 -24.28
C MET A 435 19.18 -20.45 -24.37
N ARG A 436 18.82 -21.62 -23.84
CA ARG A 436 19.66 -22.83 -23.99
C ARG A 436 19.77 -23.24 -25.45
N TRP A 437 18.70 -23.13 -26.24
CA TRP A 437 18.74 -23.40 -27.69
C TRP A 437 19.74 -22.51 -28.43
N GLU A 438 19.80 -21.22 -28.09
CA GLU A 438 20.64 -20.21 -28.75
C GLU A 438 22.15 -20.45 -28.56
N LEU A 439 22.58 -20.86 -27.36
CA LEU A 439 23.99 -21.18 -27.07
C LEU A 439 24.49 -22.40 -27.86
N HIS A 440 23.60 -23.31 -28.27
CA HIS A 440 23.96 -24.51 -29.05
C HIS A 440 24.17 -24.23 -30.53
N THR A 441 23.38 -23.35 -31.13
CA THR A 441 23.48 -23.01 -32.57
C THR A 441 24.70 -22.17 -32.93
N ALA A 442 25.24 -21.40 -31.97
CA ALA A 442 26.46 -20.63 -32.15
C ALA A 442 27.75 -21.47 -31.98
N ALA A 443 27.67 -22.66 -31.37
CA ALA A 443 28.80 -23.60 -31.24
C ALA A 443 28.89 -24.61 -32.41
N MET A 444 27.87 -24.64 -33.27
CA MET A 444 27.81 -25.49 -34.48
C MET A 444 28.11 -24.71 -35.79
N ARG A 445 28.35 -23.40 -35.68
CA ARG A 445 28.92 -22.55 -36.73
C ARG A 445 30.31 -22.12 -36.28
#